data_AF-A0A0D2TAB8-F1
#
_entry.id   AF-A0A0D2TAB8-F1
#
_cell.length_a   1.000
_cell.length_b   1.000
_cell.length_c   1.000
_cell.angle_alpha   90.00
_cell.angle_beta   90.00
_cell.angle_gamma   90.00
#
_symmetry.space_group_name_H-M   'P 1'
#
loop_
_entity.id
_entity.type
_entity.pdbx_description
1 polymer ?
#
loop_
_entity_poly.entity_id
_entity_poly.type
_entity_poly.pdbx_seq_one_letter_code
_entity_poly.pdbx_strand_id
1 'polypeptide(L)'
;MINSLVFPRPSEAFKFASTRFDGSRKSKYSKPRMELTLTQPDDWHLHLRDGDLLQAVAPHSAKHFGRAIIMPNLKPPITTTAAAVAYRESILKALPADSNFTPLMTLYLTDKTSPNEIKLARRSGVVFAVKLYPAGATTNSQDGVTDLFGKCLPVLEEMVEENMPLLVHGEVTDPDVDVFDREKVFIDTVLQPLIQRLPRLKVVMEHITTMDAVRFVESGEEGKLKCLLGRNLVLHLLC
;
A
#
# COMPACT_ATOMS: atom_id res chain seq x y z
N MET A 1 -20.19 -22.55 75.75
CA MET A 1 -18.90 -22.58 76.47
C MET A 1 -17.92 -23.28 75.53
N ILE A 2 -17.07 -22.60 74.77
CA ILE A 2 -15.74 -22.08 75.19
C ILE A 2 -14.99 -23.24 75.90
N ASN A 3 -13.90 -23.85 75.42
CA ASN A 3 -12.66 -23.33 74.84
C ASN A 3 -11.92 -24.48 74.10
N SER A 4 -11.47 -24.29 72.87
CA SER A 4 -10.06 -24.00 72.48
C SER A 4 -9.35 -25.24 71.93
N LEU A 5 -9.28 -25.35 70.59
CA LEU A 5 -8.33 -26.23 69.92
C LEU A 5 -7.50 -25.41 68.94
N VAL A 6 -6.20 -25.55 69.13
CA VAL A 6 -5.10 -24.80 68.54
C VAL A 6 -4.97 -25.12 67.06
N PHE A 7 -4.92 -24.08 66.22
CA PHE A 7 -4.60 -24.21 64.80
C PHE A 7 -3.10 -24.58 64.63
N PRO A 8 -2.76 -25.60 63.82
CA PRO A 8 -1.37 -25.94 63.54
C PRO A 8 -0.70 -24.89 62.64
N ARG A 9 0.59 -24.64 62.90
CA ARG A 9 1.44 -23.67 62.20
C ARG A 9 1.68 -24.07 60.73
N PRO A 10 1.88 -23.10 59.83
CA PRO A 10 2.06 -23.33 58.39
C PRO A 10 3.28 -24.20 58.09
N SER A 11 3.10 -25.08 57.10
CA SER A 11 4.07 -26.03 56.57
C SER A 11 5.36 -25.36 56.10
N GLU A 12 6.50 -25.85 56.57
CA GLU A 12 7.82 -25.48 56.05
C GLU A 12 7.93 -25.85 54.57
N ALA A 13 8.30 -24.87 53.75
CA ALA A 13 8.48 -25.00 52.32
C ALA A 13 9.62 -25.98 52.00
N PHE A 14 9.34 -26.92 51.09
CA PHE A 14 10.35 -27.80 50.50
C PHE A 14 11.48 -26.97 49.85
N LYS A 15 12.69 -27.07 50.41
CA LYS A 15 13.90 -26.53 49.80
C LYS A 15 14.30 -27.42 48.62
N PHE A 16 13.98 -26.99 47.40
CA PHE A 16 14.58 -27.58 46.20
C PHE A 16 16.06 -27.23 46.14
N ALA A 17 16.92 -28.24 46.06
CA ALA A 17 18.35 -28.07 45.87
C ALA A 17 18.61 -27.33 44.55
N SER A 18 19.33 -26.20 44.64
CA SER A 18 19.80 -25.43 43.51
C SER A 18 20.98 -26.13 42.84
N THR A 19 20.71 -27.07 41.95
CA THR A 19 21.69 -27.46 40.94
C THR A 19 21.93 -26.27 40.03
N ARG A 20 23.08 -25.61 40.20
CA ARG A 20 23.61 -24.63 39.25
C ARG A 20 23.72 -25.34 37.90
N PHE A 21 22.93 -24.90 36.93
CA PHE A 21 23.07 -25.33 35.56
C PHE A 21 24.38 -24.74 35.03
N ASP A 22 25.43 -25.55 34.94
CA ASP A 22 26.62 -25.19 34.17
C ASP A 22 26.21 -25.11 32.69
N GLY A 23 26.01 -23.89 32.21
CA GLY A 23 25.64 -23.58 30.82
C GLY A 23 26.74 -23.84 29.79
N SER A 24 27.75 -24.64 30.09
CA SER A 24 28.88 -24.94 29.21
C SER A 24 28.59 -25.95 28.09
N ARG A 25 27.33 -26.39 27.89
CA ARG A 25 26.95 -27.11 26.66
C ARG A 25 26.74 -26.13 25.51
N LYS A 26 27.84 -25.72 24.87
CA LYS A 26 27.81 -25.17 23.52
C LYS A 26 27.07 -26.15 22.62
N SER A 27 25.88 -25.76 22.15
CA SER A 27 25.17 -26.50 21.10
C SER A 27 26.13 -26.68 19.91
N LYS A 28 26.52 -27.92 19.62
CA LYS A 28 27.35 -28.29 18.46
C LYS A 28 26.57 -28.22 17.12
N TYR A 29 25.29 -27.86 17.18
CA TYR A 29 24.46 -27.70 15.99
C TYR A 29 24.34 -26.21 15.64
N SER A 30 25.37 -25.71 14.96
CA SER A 30 25.24 -24.51 14.13
C SER A 30 24.38 -24.89 12.93
N LYS A 31 23.06 -24.69 13.02
CA LYS A 31 22.19 -24.79 11.85
C LYS A 31 22.70 -23.72 10.87
N PRO A 32 23.00 -24.06 9.60
CA PRO A 32 23.48 -23.06 8.65
C PRO A 32 22.45 -21.94 8.59
N ARG A 33 22.91 -20.72 8.86
CA ARG A 33 22.06 -19.53 8.76
C ARG A 33 21.78 -19.37 7.28
N MET A 34 20.55 -19.69 6.86
CA MET A 34 20.13 -19.40 5.49
C MET A 34 20.06 -17.87 5.37
N GLU A 35 21.01 -17.33 4.62
CA GLU A 35 21.15 -15.91 4.37
C GLU A 35 20.82 -15.65 2.89
N LEU A 36 19.97 -14.65 2.66
CA LEU A 36 19.61 -14.18 1.33
C LEU A 36 19.92 -12.68 1.28
N THR A 37 20.84 -12.30 0.41
CA THR A 37 21.15 -10.89 0.13
C THR A 37 20.39 -10.46 -1.12
N LEU A 38 19.62 -9.38 -1.00
CA LEU A 38 18.88 -8.77 -2.10
C LEU A 38 19.27 -7.29 -2.20
N THR A 39 19.16 -6.72 -3.40
CA THR A 39 19.14 -5.26 -3.57
C THR A 39 18.01 -4.68 -2.72
N GLN A 40 18.23 -3.51 -2.12
CA GLN A 40 17.20 -2.84 -1.31
C GLN A 40 15.90 -2.69 -2.14
N PRO A 41 14.78 -3.26 -1.67
CA PRO A 41 13.53 -3.23 -2.43
C PRO A 41 12.80 -1.89 -2.29
N ASP A 42 11.72 -1.73 -3.05
CA ASP A 42 10.78 -0.62 -2.95
C ASP A 42 9.35 -1.14 -2.72
N ASP A 43 8.50 -0.34 -2.08
CA ASP A 43 7.08 -0.64 -1.86
C ASP A 43 6.19 0.17 -2.81
N TRP A 44 5.67 -0.47 -3.85
CA TRP A 44 4.89 0.22 -4.88
C TRP A 44 3.42 0.46 -4.49
N HIS A 45 2.99 0.15 -3.26
CA HIS A 45 1.65 0.50 -2.75
C HIS A 45 1.62 0.63 -1.22
N LEU A 46 1.83 1.83 -0.69
CA LEU A 46 1.92 2.06 0.76
C LEU A 46 0.90 3.08 1.28
N HIS A 47 0.29 2.75 2.43
CA HIS A 47 -0.60 3.64 3.18
C HIS A 47 0.07 4.06 4.49
N LEU A 48 0.58 5.29 4.56
CA LEU A 48 1.24 5.81 5.77
C LEU A 48 0.30 6.50 6.77
N ARG A 49 -0.94 6.81 6.37
CA ARG A 49 -1.91 7.58 7.20
C ARG A 49 -1.35 8.95 7.59
N ASP A 50 -1.89 9.59 8.62
CA ASP A 50 -1.44 10.92 9.04
C ASP A 50 -1.33 11.01 10.58
N GLY A 51 -0.73 12.09 11.09
CA GLY A 51 -0.57 12.36 12.52
C GLY A 51 0.20 11.25 13.26
N ASP A 52 -0.30 10.82 14.41
CA ASP A 52 0.36 9.83 15.26
C ASP A 52 0.56 8.47 14.56
N LEU A 53 -0.36 8.10 13.66
CA LEU A 53 -0.20 6.87 12.88
C LEU A 53 0.96 6.96 11.90
N LEU A 54 1.14 8.11 11.24
CA LEU A 54 2.28 8.35 10.36
C LEU A 54 3.60 8.21 11.13
N GLN A 55 3.70 8.83 12.30
CA GLN A 55 4.87 8.75 13.17
C GLN A 55 5.17 7.31 13.60
N ALA A 56 4.12 6.52 13.86
CA ALA A 56 4.27 5.13 14.25
C ALA A 56 4.72 4.24 13.08
N VAL A 57 4.18 4.42 11.86
CA VAL A 57 4.35 3.44 10.77
C VAL A 57 5.45 3.79 9.75
N ALA A 58 5.76 5.07 9.54
CA ALA A 58 6.74 5.48 8.53
C ALA A 58 8.16 4.92 8.80
N PRO A 59 8.69 4.95 10.04
CA PRO A 59 10.02 4.38 10.32
C PRO A 59 10.12 2.89 10.02
N HIS A 60 9.03 2.12 10.19
CA HIS A 60 9.01 0.70 9.86
C HIS A 60 9.18 0.46 8.37
N SER A 61 8.54 1.27 7.53
CA SER A 61 8.65 1.15 6.07
C SER A 61 10.04 1.57 5.59
N ALA A 62 10.53 2.70 6.10
CA ALA A 62 11.84 3.25 5.75
C ALA A 62 13.02 2.36 6.13
N LYS A 63 12.86 1.50 7.15
CA LYS A 63 13.88 0.52 7.55
C LYS A 63 14.14 -0.54 6.47
N HIS A 64 13.15 -0.85 5.63
CA HIS A 64 13.20 -1.98 4.71
C HIS A 64 13.23 -1.55 3.24
N PHE A 65 12.55 -0.46 2.91
CA PHE A 65 12.38 -0.01 1.52
C PHE A 65 13.18 1.25 1.24
N GLY A 66 13.71 1.37 0.03
CA GLY A 66 14.38 2.59 -0.43
C GLY A 66 13.38 3.66 -0.86
N ARG A 67 12.28 3.25 -1.50
CA ARG A 67 11.22 4.14 -1.99
C ARG A 67 9.85 3.50 -1.74
N ALA A 68 8.82 4.33 -1.73
CA ALA A 68 7.46 3.82 -1.80
C ALA A 68 6.50 4.74 -2.54
N ILE A 69 5.52 4.16 -3.24
CA ILE A 69 4.37 4.89 -3.78
C ILE A 69 3.37 5.11 -2.65
N ILE A 70 3.17 6.37 -2.28
CA ILE A 70 2.32 6.75 -1.16
C ILE A 70 0.90 7.01 -1.65
N MET A 71 -0.05 6.22 -1.16
CA MET A 71 -1.45 6.30 -1.53
C MET A 71 -2.14 7.57 -0.96
N PRO A 72 -3.08 8.19 -1.68
CA PRO A 72 -3.53 9.55 -1.40
C PRO A 72 -4.86 9.64 -0.63
N ASN A 73 -5.41 8.52 -0.16
CA ASN A 73 -6.74 8.42 0.48
C ASN A 73 -6.73 8.78 1.98
N LEU A 74 -6.13 9.92 2.31
CA LEU A 74 -6.28 10.57 3.62
C LEU A 74 -7.70 11.15 3.80
N LYS A 75 -7.96 11.79 4.95
CA LYS A 75 -9.16 12.59 5.19
C LYS A 75 -8.76 14.02 5.53
N PRO A 76 -8.97 15.01 4.64
CA PRO A 76 -9.46 14.87 3.26
C PRO A 76 -8.45 14.16 2.33
N PRO A 77 -8.89 13.62 1.16
CA PRO A 77 -7.97 13.01 0.20
C PRO A 77 -7.03 14.03 -0.43
N ILE A 78 -5.86 13.56 -0.88
CA ILE A 78 -4.84 14.40 -1.51
C ILE A 78 -5.17 14.56 -3.00
N THR A 79 -5.85 15.64 -3.35
CA THR A 79 -6.32 15.90 -4.72
C THR A 79 -5.50 16.96 -5.46
N THR A 80 -4.58 17.65 -4.78
CA THR A 80 -3.74 18.71 -5.36
C THR A 80 -2.26 18.46 -5.11
N THR A 81 -1.44 18.98 -6.03
CA THR A 81 0.02 18.92 -5.99
C THR A 81 0.55 19.60 -4.74
N ALA A 82 -0.05 20.73 -4.34
CA ALA A 82 0.34 21.44 -3.12
C ALA A 82 0.12 20.58 -1.87
N ALA A 83 -1.01 19.87 -1.78
CA ALA A 83 -1.28 18.94 -0.69
C ALA A 83 -0.31 17.75 -0.69
N ALA A 84 0.01 17.21 -1.87
CA ALA A 84 0.99 16.12 -2.00
C ALA A 84 2.39 16.54 -1.53
N VAL A 85 2.84 17.75 -1.90
CA VAL A 85 4.11 18.31 -1.43
C VAL A 85 4.09 18.51 0.08
N ALA A 86 3.04 19.10 0.64
CA ALA A 86 2.92 19.30 2.08
C ALA A 86 2.96 17.98 2.85
N TYR A 87 2.24 16.96 2.37
CA TYR A 87 2.23 15.65 3.00
C TYR A 87 3.57 14.91 2.87
N ARG A 88 4.28 15.07 1.75
CA ARG A 88 5.67 14.58 1.61
C ARG A 88 6.58 15.16 2.69
N GLU A 89 6.50 16.46 2.93
CA GLU A 89 7.30 17.11 3.97
C GLU A 89 6.94 16.59 5.38
N SER A 90 5.66 16.30 5.65
CA SER A 90 5.24 15.64 6.89
C SER A 90 5.81 14.23 7.03
N ILE A 91 5.82 13.44 5.94
CA ILE A 91 6.43 12.10 5.93
C ILE A 91 7.92 12.22 6.24
N LEU A 92 8.66 13.10 5.56
CA LEU A 92 10.10 13.25 5.76
C LEU A 92 10.45 13.65 7.20
N LYS A 93 9.62 14.47 7.85
CA LYS A 93 9.78 14.82 9.28
C LYS A 93 9.51 13.66 10.23
N ALA A 94 8.72 12.67 9.82
CA ALA A 94 8.42 11.47 10.61
C ALA A 94 9.51 10.40 10.51
N LEU A 95 10.47 10.57 9.60
CA LEU A 95 11.54 9.59 9.38
C LEU A 95 12.70 9.79 10.37
N PRO A 96 13.45 8.72 10.68
CA PRO A 96 14.75 8.84 11.33
C PRO A 96 15.69 9.77 10.55
N ALA A 97 16.56 10.49 11.26
CA ALA A 97 17.43 11.51 10.67
C ALA A 97 18.40 10.98 9.59
N ASP A 98 18.75 9.69 9.65
CA ASP A 98 19.63 8.98 8.73
C ASP A 98 18.88 8.16 7.66
N SER A 99 17.56 8.32 7.56
CA SER A 99 16.73 7.60 6.60
C SER A 99 17.04 8.03 5.15
N ASN A 100 17.24 7.05 4.27
CA ASN A 100 17.36 7.25 2.82
C ASN A 100 16.03 7.03 2.07
N PHE A 101 14.91 6.89 2.80
CA PHE A 101 13.60 6.58 2.23
C PHE A 101 13.03 7.73 1.39
N THR A 102 12.62 7.43 0.15
CA THR A 102 12.01 8.40 -0.76
C THR A 102 10.52 8.13 -0.95
N PRO A 103 9.63 8.95 -0.36
CA PRO A 103 8.20 8.87 -0.64
C PRO A 103 7.88 9.43 -2.04
N LEU A 104 7.28 8.59 -2.88
CA LEU A 104 6.81 8.90 -4.23
C LEU A 104 5.32 9.20 -4.16
N MET A 105 4.93 10.46 -4.25
CA MET A 105 3.57 10.87 -3.94
C MET A 105 2.60 10.55 -5.08
N THR A 106 1.32 10.41 -4.74
CA THR A 106 0.24 10.25 -5.72
C THR A 106 -0.88 11.25 -5.47
N LEU A 107 -1.73 11.46 -6.49
CA LEU A 107 -2.97 12.20 -6.34
C LEU A 107 -4.17 11.27 -6.36
N TYR A 108 -5.19 11.60 -5.59
CA TYR A 108 -6.49 10.96 -5.61
C TYR A 108 -7.29 11.50 -6.80
N LEU A 109 -7.70 10.63 -7.73
CA LEU A 109 -8.54 11.04 -8.87
C LEU A 109 -9.97 11.31 -8.42
N THR A 110 -10.52 12.45 -8.86
CA THR A 110 -11.91 12.83 -8.61
C THR A 110 -12.54 13.34 -9.90
N ASP A 111 -13.87 13.41 -9.93
CA ASP A 111 -14.64 14.05 -11.00
C ASP A 111 -14.26 15.52 -11.26
N LYS A 112 -13.61 16.18 -10.28
CA LYS A 112 -13.23 17.59 -10.32
C LYS A 112 -11.74 17.80 -10.59
N THR A 113 -10.95 16.73 -10.69
CA THR A 113 -9.53 16.83 -11.01
C THR A 113 -9.41 17.51 -12.38
N SER A 114 -8.53 18.49 -12.50
CA SER A 114 -8.34 19.21 -13.75
C SER A 114 -7.13 18.69 -14.52
N PRO A 115 -7.12 18.72 -15.86
CA PRO A 115 -5.92 18.42 -16.65
C PRO A 115 -4.71 19.27 -16.23
N ASN A 116 -4.93 20.55 -15.91
CA ASN A 116 -3.86 21.44 -15.44
C ASN A 116 -3.21 20.94 -14.14
N GLU A 117 -3.96 20.25 -13.28
CA GLU A 117 -3.41 19.63 -12.07
C GLU A 117 -2.40 18.54 -12.40
N ILE A 118 -2.61 17.76 -13.47
CA ILE A 118 -1.67 16.74 -13.94
C ILE A 118 -0.34 17.36 -14.40
N LYS A 119 -0.41 18.48 -15.13
CA LYS A 119 0.79 19.25 -15.53
C LYS A 119 1.55 19.79 -14.34
N LEU A 120 0.84 20.32 -13.34
CA LEU A 120 1.46 20.81 -12.10
C LEU A 120 2.13 19.68 -11.33
N ALA A 121 1.42 18.56 -11.19
CA ALA A 121 1.90 17.36 -10.54
C ALA A 121 3.18 16.85 -11.19
N ARG A 122 3.19 16.71 -12.52
CA ARG A 122 4.37 16.24 -13.26
C ARG A 122 5.56 17.18 -13.11
N ARG A 123 5.36 18.49 -13.26
CA ARG A 123 6.41 19.51 -13.11
C ARG A 123 6.97 19.62 -11.69
N SER A 124 6.21 19.21 -10.67
CA SER A 124 6.68 19.24 -9.29
C SER A 124 7.86 18.30 -9.02
N GLY A 125 8.00 17.22 -9.81
CA GLY A 125 8.95 16.14 -9.54
C GLY A 125 8.65 15.30 -8.29
N VAL A 126 7.54 15.59 -7.60
CA VAL A 126 7.14 14.93 -6.34
C VAL A 126 6.01 13.92 -6.56
N VAL A 127 5.10 14.20 -7.49
CA VAL A 127 3.98 13.31 -7.82
C VAL A 127 4.36 12.38 -8.97
N PHE A 128 4.18 11.08 -8.76
CA PHE A 128 4.58 10.04 -9.69
C PHE A 128 3.43 9.29 -10.35
N ALA A 129 2.22 9.35 -9.78
CA ALA A 129 1.04 8.70 -10.36
C ALA A 129 -0.27 9.31 -9.82
N VAL A 130 -1.38 8.94 -10.45
CA VAL A 130 -2.73 9.26 -9.98
C VAL A 130 -3.47 7.97 -9.66
N LYS A 131 -4.12 7.90 -8.50
CA LYS A 131 -4.85 6.73 -8.03
C LYS A 131 -6.36 6.90 -8.25
N LEU A 132 -6.93 5.97 -9.02
CA LEU A 132 -8.36 5.78 -9.18
C LEU A 132 -8.90 4.87 -8.06
N TYR A 133 -9.88 5.38 -7.34
CA TYR A 133 -10.77 4.61 -6.48
C TYR A 133 -12.19 4.74 -7.03
N PRO A 134 -12.85 3.63 -7.42
CA PRO A 134 -14.27 3.64 -7.70
C PRO A 134 -15.03 4.14 -6.46
N ALA A 135 -16.02 5.02 -6.65
CA ALA A 135 -16.74 5.65 -5.54
C ALA A 135 -17.36 4.57 -4.63
N GLY A 136 -16.97 4.57 -3.36
CA GLY A 136 -17.44 3.62 -2.35
C GLY A 136 -16.75 2.25 -2.29
N ALA A 137 -15.71 1.99 -3.11
CA ALA A 137 -15.04 0.68 -3.17
C ALA A 137 -14.27 0.31 -1.90
N THR A 138 -13.67 1.31 -1.25
CA THR A 138 -12.76 1.07 -0.13
C THR A 138 -12.75 2.22 0.88
N THR A 139 -11.89 2.11 1.89
CA THR A 139 -11.74 3.13 2.95
C THR A 139 -11.43 4.49 2.36
N ASN A 140 -12.25 5.49 2.70
CA ASN A 140 -12.16 6.89 2.28
C ASN A 140 -12.37 7.13 0.78
N SER A 141 -13.15 6.27 0.12
CA SER A 141 -13.44 6.38 -1.31
C SER A 141 -14.75 7.12 -1.66
N GLN A 142 -15.37 7.81 -0.69
CA GLN A 142 -16.65 8.50 -0.92
C GLN A 142 -16.55 9.62 -1.96
N ASP A 143 -15.38 10.28 -2.04
CA ASP A 143 -15.08 11.32 -3.02
C ASP A 143 -14.47 10.76 -4.32
N GLY A 144 -14.63 9.46 -4.56
CA GLY A 144 -14.16 8.74 -5.75
C GLY A 144 -14.82 9.17 -7.06
N VAL A 145 -14.34 8.58 -8.15
CA VAL A 145 -14.84 8.86 -9.49
C VAL A 145 -16.23 8.23 -9.68
N THR A 146 -17.17 9.00 -10.22
CA THR A 146 -18.52 8.51 -10.56
C THR A 146 -18.68 8.19 -12.04
N ASP A 147 -17.94 8.87 -12.90
CA ASP A 147 -17.98 8.67 -14.35
C ASP A 147 -16.58 8.84 -14.96
N LEU A 148 -15.90 7.70 -15.16
CA LEU A 148 -14.53 7.67 -15.66
C LEU A 148 -14.43 8.14 -17.12
N PHE A 149 -15.40 7.77 -17.96
CA PHE A 149 -15.36 8.00 -19.41
C PHE A 149 -15.96 9.34 -19.83
N GLY A 150 -16.84 9.94 -19.02
CA GLY A 150 -17.36 11.28 -19.27
C GLY A 150 -16.57 12.37 -18.56
N LYS A 151 -16.48 12.33 -17.23
CA LYS A 151 -15.91 13.43 -16.43
C LYS A 151 -14.38 13.38 -16.34
N CYS A 152 -13.80 12.20 -16.21
CA CYS A 152 -12.36 12.07 -16.03
C CYS A 152 -11.57 11.95 -17.34
N LEU A 153 -12.24 11.74 -18.48
CA LEU A 153 -11.56 11.53 -19.76
C LEU A 153 -10.55 12.63 -20.12
N PRO A 154 -10.85 13.94 -19.99
CA PRO A 154 -9.86 14.98 -20.28
C PRO A 154 -8.61 14.91 -19.39
N VAL A 155 -8.77 14.47 -18.14
CA VAL A 155 -7.65 14.28 -17.21
C VAL A 155 -6.82 13.07 -17.62
N LEU A 156 -7.47 11.98 -18.03
CA LEU A 156 -6.80 10.76 -18.48
C LEU A 156 -6.02 11.00 -19.79
N GLU A 157 -6.56 11.80 -20.71
CA GLU A 157 -5.85 12.23 -21.91
C GLU A 157 -4.61 13.05 -21.56
N GLU A 158 -4.71 13.97 -20.61
CA GLU A 158 -3.56 14.73 -20.12
C GLU A 158 -2.51 13.86 -19.42
N MET A 159 -2.95 12.83 -18.70
CA MET A 159 -2.04 11.83 -18.12
C MET A 159 -1.25 11.08 -19.18
N VAL A 160 -1.83 10.84 -20.37
CA VAL A 160 -1.10 10.26 -21.51
C VAL A 160 0.00 11.21 -21.97
N GLU A 161 -0.31 12.50 -22.17
CA GLU A 161 0.64 13.48 -22.68
C GLU A 161 1.80 13.73 -21.70
N GLU A 162 1.51 13.79 -20.40
CA GLU A 162 2.52 13.96 -19.34
C GLU A 162 3.22 12.64 -18.94
N ASN A 163 2.84 11.52 -19.58
CA ASN A 163 3.31 10.16 -19.26
C ASN A 163 3.16 9.83 -17.75
N MET A 164 2.03 10.25 -17.18
CA MET A 164 1.64 10.04 -15.79
C MET A 164 0.83 8.74 -15.67
N PRO A 165 1.32 7.74 -14.91
CA PRO A 165 0.60 6.48 -14.72
C PRO A 165 -0.71 6.64 -13.96
N LEU A 166 -1.71 5.83 -14.35
CA LEU A 166 -2.93 5.61 -13.59
C LEU A 166 -2.80 4.33 -12.77
N LEU A 167 -2.93 4.44 -11.45
CA LEU A 167 -3.04 3.31 -10.54
C LEU A 167 -4.53 3.03 -10.33
N VAL A 168 -4.99 1.80 -10.51
CA VAL A 168 -6.43 1.47 -10.40
C VAL A 168 -6.69 0.49 -9.27
N HIS A 169 -7.61 0.86 -8.35
CA HIS A 169 -8.26 -0.11 -7.48
C HIS A 169 -9.31 -0.85 -8.31
N GLY A 170 -8.99 -2.06 -8.74
CA GLY A 170 -9.74 -2.75 -9.79
C GLY A 170 -10.96 -3.52 -9.33
N GLU A 171 -11.92 -2.89 -8.64
CA GLU A 171 -13.16 -3.53 -8.20
C GLU A 171 -14.37 -2.63 -8.46
N VAL A 172 -15.48 -3.17 -8.98
CA VAL A 172 -16.76 -2.44 -9.03
C VAL A 172 -17.42 -2.37 -7.65
N THR A 173 -18.32 -1.41 -7.47
CA THR A 173 -19.05 -1.19 -6.20
C THR A 173 -20.52 -1.53 -6.26
N ASP A 174 -20.97 -2.09 -7.39
CA ASP A 174 -22.35 -2.50 -7.59
C ASP A 174 -22.79 -3.48 -6.47
N PRO A 175 -23.87 -3.17 -5.72
CA PRO A 175 -24.38 -4.04 -4.68
C PRO A 175 -24.94 -5.37 -5.21
N ASP A 176 -25.30 -5.44 -6.49
CA ASP A 176 -25.83 -6.64 -7.13
C ASP A 176 -24.71 -7.59 -7.61
N VAL A 177 -23.45 -7.15 -7.57
CA VAL A 177 -22.27 -7.97 -7.92
C VAL A 177 -21.64 -8.55 -6.65
N ASP A 178 -21.52 -9.88 -6.63
CA ASP A 178 -20.84 -10.61 -5.56
C ASP A 178 -19.41 -10.13 -5.39
N VAL A 179 -18.96 -10.01 -4.14
CA VAL A 179 -17.64 -9.46 -3.80
C VAL A 179 -16.49 -10.21 -4.50
N PHE A 180 -16.61 -11.52 -4.73
CA PHE A 180 -15.59 -12.31 -5.40
C PHE A 180 -15.54 -12.11 -6.92
N ASP A 181 -16.61 -11.57 -7.51
CA ASP A 181 -16.71 -11.30 -8.94
C ASP A 181 -16.37 -9.83 -9.29
N ARG A 182 -16.29 -8.94 -8.30
CA ARG A 182 -16.09 -7.49 -8.52
C ARG A 182 -14.83 -7.16 -9.31
N GLU A 183 -13.74 -7.88 -9.07
CA GLU A 183 -12.47 -7.66 -9.78
C GLU A 183 -12.59 -8.02 -11.26
N LYS A 184 -13.19 -9.16 -11.55
CA LYS A 184 -13.45 -9.61 -12.92
C LYS A 184 -14.38 -8.65 -13.67
N VAL A 185 -15.50 -8.28 -13.04
CA VAL A 185 -16.45 -7.34 -13.64
C VAL A 185 -15.79 -5.98 -13.91
N PHE A 186 -14.88 -5.52 -13.04
CA PHE A 186 -14.11 -4.29 -13.29
C PHE A 186 -13.21 -4.40 -14.53
N ILE A 187 -12.55 -5.55 -14.72
CA ILE A 187 -11.73 -5.80 -15.90
C ILE A 187 -12.57 -5.64 -17.17
N ASP A 188 -13.69 -6.35 -17.23
CA ASP A 188 -14.54 -6.43 -18.41
C ASP A 188 -15.23 -5.09 -18.73
N THR A 189 -15.70 -4.39 -17.71
CA THR A 189 -16.57 -3.20 -17.88
C THR A 189 -15.85 -1.87 -17.83
N VAL A 190 -14.66 -1.80 -17.20
CA VAL A 190 -13.93 -0.55 -16.99
C VAL A 190 -12.53 -0.61 -17.59
N LEU A 191 -11.71 -1.57 -17.15
CA LEU A 191 -10.28 -1.56 -17.46
C LEU A 191 -10.00 -1.87 -18.93
N GLN A 192 -10.63 -2.90 -19.48
CA GLN A 192 -10.47 -3.25 -20.90
C GLN A 192 -10.96 -2.12 -21.83
N PRO A 193 -12.17 -1.53 -21.65
CA PRO A 193 -12.59 -0.37 -22.42
C PRO A 193 -11.66 0.85 -22.28
N LEU A 194 -11.10 1.08 -21.08
CA LEU A 194 -10.14 2.17 -20.84
C LEU A 194 -8.87 1.99 -21.66
N ILE A 195 -8.27 0.81 -21.64
CA ILE A 195 -7.04 0.52 -22.38
C ILE A 195 -7.28 0.60 -23.89
N GLN A 196 -8.44 0.13 -24.37
CA GLN A 196 -8.81 0.25 -25.79
C GLN A 196 -8.96 1.71 -26.22
N ARG A 197 -9.56 2.56 -25.37
CA ARG A 197 -9.79 3.98 -25.68
C ARG A 197 -8.51 4.82 -25.57
N LEU A 198 -7.66 4.53 -24.60
CA LEU A 198 -6.41 5.25 -24.34
C LEU A 198 -5.21 4.29 -24.37
N PRO A 199 -4.83 3.75 -25.55
CA PRO A 199 -3.81 2.70 -25.67
C PRO A 199 -2.38 3.15 -25.31
N ARG A 200 -2.16 4.45 -25.11
CA ARG A 200 -0.89 5.03 -24.63
C ARG A 200 -0.86 5.27 -23.12
N LEU A 201 -2.00 5.16 -22.42
CA LEU A 201 -2.07 5.35 -20.98
C LEU A 201 -1.39 4.19 -20.27
N LYS A 202 -0.46 4.49 -19.38
CA LYS A 202 0.17 3.49 -18.50
C LYS A 202 -0.76 3.21 -17.34
N VAL A 203 -1.13 1.95 -17.16
CA VAL A 203 -2.05 1.53 -16.10
C VAL A 203 -1.39 0.48 -15.21
N VAL A 204 -1.52 0.65 -13.90
CA VAL A 204 -1.18 -0.36 -12.90
C VAL A 204 -2.46 -0.86 -12.26
N MET A 205 -2.80 -2.12 -12.49
CA MET A 205 -3.86 -2.80 -11.76
C MET A 205 -3.33 -3.19 -10.37
N GLU A 206 -3.77 -2.44 -9.37
CA GLU A 206 -3.29 -2.59 -8.00
C GLU A 206 -3.82 -3.87 -7.36
N HIS A 207 -2.98 -4.47 -6.50
CA HIS A 207 -3.32 -5.60 -5.62
C HIS A 207 -4.27 -6.64 -6.23
N ILE A 208 -3.94 -7.16 -7.41
CA ILE A 208 -4.76 -8.17 -8.08
C ILE A 208 -4.90 -9.42 -7.21
N THR A 209 -6.07 -10.03 -7.23
CA THR A 209 -6.44 -11.14 -6.35
C THR A 209 -6.95 -12.38 -7.09
N THR A 210 -7.29 -12.25 -8.37
CA THR A 210 -7.91 -13.31 -9.17
C THR A 210 -7.01 -13.81 -10.32
N MET A 211 -7.26 -15.04 -10.76
CA MET A 211 -6.64 -15.60 -11.96
C MET A 211 -7.07 -14.85 -13.22
N ASP A 212 -8.30 -14.32 -13.27
CA ASP A 212 -8.78 -13.49 -14.37
C ASP A 212 -7.91 -12.23 -14.53
N ALA A 213 -7.57 -11.55 -13.43
CA ALA A 213 -6.66 -10.40 -13.46
C ALA A 213 -5.23 -10.76 -13.87
N VAL A 214 -4.69 -11.88 -13.40
CA VAL A 214 -3.36 -12.36 -13.84
C VAL A 214 -3.35 -12.57 -15.35
N ARG A 215 -4.32 -13.33 -15.88
CA ARG A 215 -4.43 -13.60 -17.31
C ARG A 215 -4.62 -12.32 -18.13
N PHE A 216 -5.42 -11.38 -17.62
CA PHE A 216 -5.63 -10.10 -18.27
C PHE A 216 -4.32 -9.31 -18.39
N VAL A 217 -3.54 -9.24 -17.32
CA VAL A 217 -2.24 -8.53 -17.32
C VAL A 217 -1.23 -9.23 -18.24
N GLU A 218 -1.16 -10.56 -18.21
CA GLU A 218 -0.30 -11.35 -19.11
C GLU A 218 -0.67 -11.20 -20.59
N SER A 219 -1.94 -10.92 -20.89
CA SER A 219 -2.40 -10.67 -22.26
C SER A 219 -2.08 -9.25 -22.78
N GLY A 220 -1.68 -8.34 -21.88
CA GLY A 220 -1.36 -6.96 -22.21
C GLY A 220 -0.01 -6.80 -22.91
N GLU A 221 0.13 -5.71 -23.67
CA GLU A 221 1.43 -5.33 -24.26
C GLU A 221 2.43 -4.89 -23.18
N GLU A 222 3.69 -5.32 -23.34
CA GLU A 222 4.77 -5.04 -22.41
C GLU A 222 4.95 -3.53 -22.16
N GLY A 223 4.93 -3.14 -20.88
CA GLY A 223 5.15 -1.75 -20.45
C GLY A 223 3.92 -0.84 -20.42
N LYS A 224 2.74 -1.29 -20.90
CA LYS A 224 1.49 -0.51 -20.88
C LYS A 224 0.55 -0.87 -19.74
N LEU A 225 0.37 -2.17 -19.50
CA LEU A 225 -0.39 -2.69 -18.38
C LEU A 225 0.55 -3.41 -17.45
N LYS A 226 0.55 -3.01 -16.18
CA LYS A 226 1.31 -3.66 -15.12
C LYS A 226 0.38 -4.00 -13.97
N CYS A 227 0.81 -4.90 -13.08
CA CYS A 227 0.05 -5.19 -11.87
C CYS A 227 0.95 -5.23 -10.65
N LEU A 228 0.33 -4.99 -9.51
CA LEU A 228 0.88 -5.33 -8.21
C LEU A 228 0.02 -6.44 -7.62
N LEU A 229 0.65 -7.47 -7.07
CA LEU A 229 -0.07 -8.56 -6.44
C LEU A 229 -0.51 -8.12 -5.03
N GLY A 230 -1.71 -8.54 -4.62
CA GLY A 230 -2.16 -8.38 -3.25
C GLY A 230 -1.17 -9.02 -2.26
N ARG A 231 -1.25 -8.60 -0.98
CA ARG A 231 -0.41 -9.05 0.14
C ARG A 231 0.04 -10.51 -0.04
N ASN A 232 1.29 -10.71 -0.49
CA ASN A 232 2.16 -11.90 -0.39
C ASN A 232 3.11 -12.13 -1.57
N LEU A 233 3.17 -11.29 -2.61
CA LEU A 233 4.23 -11.39 -3.62
C LEU A 233 4.61 -10.01 -4.19
N VAL A 234 5.80 -9.51 -3.85
CA VAL A 234 6.36 -8.32 -4.49
C VAL A 234 7.03 -8.76 -5.79
N LEU A 235 6.37 -8.55 -6.93
CA LEU A 235 7.07 -8.60 -8.22
C LEU A 235 7.45 -7.17 -8.62
N HIS A 236 8.76 -6.92 -8.75
CA HIS A 236 9.32 -5.69 -9.28
C HIS A 236 8.88 -5.50 -10.72
N LEU A 237 7.95 -4.58 -10.97
CA LEU A 237 7.59 -4.16 -12.31
C LEU A 237 7.42 -2.64 -12.40
N LEU A 238 8.28 -1.86 -11.76
CA LEU A 238 8.41 -0.43 -12.06
C LEU A 238 9.89 -0.04 -12.22
N CYS A 239 10.54 -0.68 -13.18
CA CYS A 239 11.60 -0.09 -13.99
C CYS A 239 11.23 -0.27 -15.46
#